data_AF-A0A1F3SN30-F1
#
_entry.id   AF-A0A1F3SN30-F1
#
_cell.length_a   1.000
_cell.length_b   1.000
_cell.length_c   1.000
_cell.angle_alpha   90.00
_cell.angle_beta   90.00
_cell.angle_gamma   90.00
#
_symmetry.space_group_name_H-M   'P 1'
#
loop_
_entity.id
_entity.type
_entity.pdbx_description
1 polymer ?
#
loop_
_entity_poly.entity_id
_entity_poly.type
_entity_poly.pdbx_seq_one_letter_code
_entity_poly.pdbx_strand_id
1 'polypeptide(L)'
;MKLFPIILLIAFLSEGSAGASTPNLEEEKFLCSGVQAFQLRKQVLQLPNDKTKHCALSCFLTWRCGPLDAWELGALKEVWDLFGPGQAEWSDLEADGRGIFFGVRVGIGRKADRQCINLCKSIYPGG
;
A
#
# COMPACT_ATOMS: atom_id res chain seq x y z
N MET A 1 24.78 -1.50 20.37
CA MET A 1 25.83 -0.98 19.47
C MET A 1 26.37 -2.10 18.60
N LYS A 2 25.84 -2.28 17.39
CA LYS A 2 26.46 -3.03 16.28
C LYS A 2 25.98 -2.42 14.97
N LEU A 3 26.53 -1.25 14.63
CA LEU A 3 26.10 -0.40 13.52
C LEU A 3 27.15 -0.32 12.39
N PHE A 4 28.09 -1.26 12.33
CA PHE A 4 29.33 -1.09 11.55
C PHE A 4 29.53 -1.93 10.28
N PRO A 5 28.75 -2.99 9.93
CA PRO A 5 29.00 -3.68 8.65
C PRO A 5 28.09 -3.24 7.48
N ILE A 6 27.03 -2.46 7.71
CA ILE A 6 26.04 -2.16 6.65
C ILE A 6 26.48 -1.02 5.72
N ILE A 7 27.32 -0.09 6.21
CA ILE A 7 27.76 1.08 5.44
C ILE A 7 28.68 0.69 4.25
N LEU A 8 29.31 -0.49 4.29
CA LEU A 8 30.26 -0.90 3.25
C LEU A 8 29.60 -1.51 2.00
N LEU A 9 28.32 -1.92 2.06
CA LEU A 9 27.65 -2.58 0.94
C LEU A 9 26.98 -1.61 -0.04
N ILE A 10 26.83 -0.33 0.34
CA ILE A 10 26.15 0.70 -0.46
C ILE A 10 27.16 1.47 -1.35
N ALA A 11 28.46 1.38 -1.07
CA ALA A 11 29.48 2.15 -1.77
C ALA A 11 29.99 1.52 -3.09
N PHE A 12 29.58 0.30 -3.45
CA PHE A 12 30.13 -0.43 -4.60
C PHE A 12 29.27 -0.42 -5.88
N LEU A 13 28.15 0.31 -5.92
CA LEU A 13 27.28 0.38 -7.12
C LEU A 13 27.15 1.79 -7.72
N SER A 14 27.91 2.79 -7.26
CA SER A 14 27.77 4.17 -7.71
C SER A 14 28.83 4.61 -8.72
N GLU A 15 29.09 3.80 -9.75
CA GLU A 15 29.75 4.26 -10.99
C GLU A 15 28.90 3.82 -12.19
N GLY A 16 27.98 4.70 -12.59
CA GLY A 16 27.06 4.46 -13.69
C GLY A 16 26.31 5.74 -14.08
N SER A 17 26.98 6.58 -14.87
CA SER A 17 26.45 7.50 -15.88
C SER A 17 25.27 8.42 -15.51
N ALA A 18 25.55 9.72 -15.48
CA ALA A 18 24.57 10.80 -15.56
C ALA A 18 23.66 10.63 -16.78
N GLY A 19 22.46 10.08 -16.56
CA GLY A 19 21.33 10.13 -17.47
C GLY A 19 20.35 11.21 -16.99
N ALA A 20 19.91 12.08 -17.89
CA ALA A 20 18.97 13.15 -17.61
C ALA A 20 17.71 12.65 -16.88
N SER A 21 17.44 13.21 -15.70
CA SER A 21 16.25 12.93 -14.90
C SER A 21 15.01 13.58 -15.53
N THR A 22 14.35 12.84 -16.42
CA THR A 22 12.89 12.96 -16.53
C THR A 22 12.30 12.55 -15.18
N PRO A 23 11.38 13.31 -14.55
CA PRO A 23 10.75 12.85 -13.32
C PRO A 23 10.10 11.50 -13.61
N ASN A 24 10.53 10.48 -12.87
CA ASN A 24 10.17 9.10 -13.12
C ASN A 24 8.68 8.92 -12.85
N LEU A 25 7.93 8.41 -13.82
CA LEU A 25 6.51 8.06 -13.71
C LEU A 25 6.24 7.11 -12.51
N GLU A 26 7.24 6.38 -12.04
CA GLU A 26 7.19 5.54 -10.83
C GLU A 26 7.27 6.33 -9.51
N GLU A 27 8.08 7.41 -9.44
CA GLU A 27 8.14 8.24 -8.23
C GLU A 27 6.82 9.01 -8.00
N GLU A 28 6.16 9.48 -9.07
CA GLU A 28 4.87 10.16 -8.96
C GLU A 28 3.73 9.23 -8.52
N LYS A 29 3.80 7.95 -8.91
CA LYS A 29 2.83 6.90 -8.54
C LYS A 29 2.86 6.58 -7.05
N PHE A 30 4.06 6.39 -6.50
CA PHE A 30 4.23 6.17 -5.07
C PHE A 30 3.80 7.39 -4.23
N LEU A 31 3.96 8.60 -4.75
CA LEU A 31 3.48 9.82 -4.10
C LEU A 31 1.94 9.84 -3.98
N CYS A 32 1.21 9.37 -4.99
CA CYS A 32 -0.25 9.29 -4.91
C CYS A 32 -0.71 8.38 -3.77
N SER A 33 -0.22 7.14 -3.76
CA SER A 33 -0.67 6.15 -2.76
C SER A 33 -0.26 6.55 -1.35
N GLY A 34 0.94 7.10 -1.15
CA GLY A 34 1.40 7.62 0.13
C GLY A 34 0.55 8.78 0.67
N VAL A 35 0.28 9.79 -0.16
CA VAL A 35 -0.56 10.95 0.24
C VAL A 35 -1.98 10.50 0.55
N GLN A 36 -2.57 9.66 -0.31
CA GLN A 36 -3.93 9.17 -0.10
C GLN A 36 -4.04 8.27 1.14
N ALA A 37 -3.06 7.40 1.39
CA ALA A 37 -3.05 6.56 2.60
C ALA A 37 -3.03 7.42 3.87
N PHE A 38 -2.26 8.51 3.89
CA PHE A 38 -2.25 9.44 5.01
C PHE A 38 -3.61 10.14 5.22
N GLN A 39 -4.24 10.61 4.14
CA GLN A 39 -5.55 11.25 4.20
C GLN A 39 -6.66 10.29 4.67
N LEU A 40 -6.60 9.04 4.22
CA LEU A 40 -7.60 8.01 4.51
C LEU A 40 -7.42 7.36 5.89
N ARG A 41 -6.26 7.56 6.55
CA ARG A 41 -5.91 6.92 7.83
C ARG A 41 -7.04 6.95 8.86
N LYS A 42 -7.67 8.10 9.08
CA LYS A 42 -8.74 8.24 10.09
C LYS A 42 -9.97 7.37 9.76
N GLN A 43 -10.35 7.32 8.48
CA GLN A 43 -11.47 6.51 8.01
C GLN A 43 -11.16 5.02 8.09
N VAL A 44 -9.94 4.63 7.70
CA VAL A 44 -9.49 3.23 7.74
C VAL A 44 -9.39 2.73 9.18
N LEU A 45 -8.84 3.52 10.12
CA LEU A 45 -8.71 3.12 11.52
C LEU A 45 -10.04 2.84 12.23
N GLN A 46 -11.15 3.39 11.72
CA GLN A 46 -12.50 3.15 12.25
C GLN A 46 -13.12 1.85 11.74
N LEU A 47 -12.45 1.12 10.83
CA LEU A 47 -12.93 -0.15 10.30
C LEU A 47 -12.71 -1.29 11.32
N PRO A 48 -13.61 -2.29 11.33
CA PRO A 48 -13.82 -3.18 12.48
C PRO A 48 -12.66 -4.14 12.77
N ASN A 49 -11.95 -4.63 11.76
CA ASN A 49 -10.84 -5.56 11.92
C ASN A 49 -9.70 -5.23 10.95
N ASP A 50 -8.54 -5.85 11.18
CA ASP A 50 -7.32 -5.54 10.44
C ASP A 50 -7.42 -5.91 8.94
N LYS A 51 -7.94 -7.09 8.62
CA LYS A 51 -8.15 -7.50 7.21
C LYS A 51 -9.10 -6.58 6.46
N THR A 52 -10.10 -6.01 7.14
CA THR A 52 -11.00 -5.00 6.56
C THR A 52 -10.25 -3.69 6.29
N LYS A 53 -9.29 -3.32 7.14
CA LYS A 53 -8.45 -2.12 6.94
C LYS A 53 -7.55 -2.29 5.73
N HIS A 54 -6.84 -3.42 5.63
CA HIS A 54 -6.01 -3.80 4.48
C HIS A 54 -6.82 -3.77 3.18
N CYS A 55 -7.90 -4.56 3.12
CA CYS A 55 -8.78 -4.60 1.96
C CYS A 55 -9.35 -3.23 1.57
N ALA A 56 -9.85 -2.46 2.53
CA ALA A 56 -10.48 -1.17 2.21
C ALA A 56 -9.45 -0.14 1.75
N LEU A 57 -8.28 -0.05 2.39
CA LEU A 57 -7.21 0.85 1.98
C LEU A 57 -6.72 0.49 0.57
N SER A 58 -6.45 -0.78 0.30
CA SER A 58 -6.01 -1.24 -1.02
C SER A 58 -7.07 -0.97 -2.11
N CYS A 59 -8.36 -1.12 -1.80
CA CYS A 59 -9.44 -0.72 -2.70
C CYS A 59 -9.45 0.79 -2.96
N PHE A 60 -9.33 1.60 -1.90
CA PHE A 60 -9.28 3.05 -1.99
C PHE A 60 -8.14 3.58 -2.83
N LEU A 61 -6.94 3.00 -2.65
CA LEU A 61 -5.75 3.37 -3.40
C LEU A 61 -5.86 2.93 -4.85
N THR A 62 -6.41 1.74 -5.10
CA THR A 62 -6.55 1.22 -6.47
C THR A 62 -7.45 2.08 -7.34
N TRP A 63 -8.62 2.50 -6.86
CA TRP A 63 -9.52 3.31 -7.69
C TRP A 63 -9.02 4.76 -7.86
N ARG A 64 -8.17 5.26 -6.96
CA ARG A 64 -7.62 6.63 -6.98
C ARG A 64 -6.31 6.77 -7.74
N CYS A 65 -5.35 5.91 -7.42
CA CYS A 65 -3.96 5.98 -7.89
C CYS A 65 -3.65 4.87 -8.89
N GLY A 66 -4.26 3.69 -8.69
CA GLY A 66 -4.11 2.55 -9.58
C GLY A 66 -3.73 1.28 -8.82
N PRO A 67 -3.90 0.11 -9.46
CA PRO A 67 -3.67 -1.19 -8.81
C PRO A 67 -2.20 -1.44 -8.45
N LEU A 68 -1.26 -0.90 -9.24
CA LEU A 68 0.18 -1.06 -8.98
C LEU A 68 0.60 -0.31 -7.72
N ASP A 69 0.23 0.97 -7.60
CA ASP A 69 0.58 1.80 -6.45
C ASP A 69 -0.02 1.26 -5.15
N ALA A 70 -1.21 0.65 -5.22
CA ALA A 70 -1.85 -0.01 -4.09
C ALA A 70 -1.09 -1.29 -3.68
N TRP A 71 -0.66 -2.10 -4.66
CA TRP A 71 0.13 -3.31 -4.40
C TRP A 71 1.50 -3.00 -3.80
N GLU A 72 2.20 -2.02 -4.36
CA GLU A 72 3.52 -1.60 -3.88
C GLU A 72 3.46 -1.11 -2.43
N LEU A 73 2.45 -0.31 -2.09
CA LEU A 73 2.29 0.19 -0.72
C LEU A 73 1.93 -0.92 0.27
N GLY A 74 1.09 -1.88 -0.13
CA GLY A 74 0.78 -3.08 0.68
C GLY A 74 2.02 -3.95 0.90
N ALA A 75 2.73 -4.29 -0.18
CA ALA A 75 3.97 -5.08 -0.11
C ALA A 75 5.05 -4.38 0.72
N LEU A 76 5.20 -3.07 0.57
CA LEU A 76 6.16 -2.29 1.36
C LEU A 76 5.83 -2.31 2.86
N LYS A 77 4.55 -2.29 3.25
CA LYS A 77 4.15 -2.42 4.66
C LYS A 77 4.60 -3.78 5.22
N GLU A 78 4.33 -4.86 4.51
CA GLU A 78 4.70 -6.20 4.97
C GLU A 78 6.22 -6.39 5.02
N VAL A 79 6.96 -5.81 4.06
CA VAL A 79 8.43 -5.75 4.12
C VAL A 79 8.89 -4.93 5.32
N TRP A 80 8.27 -3.79 5.59
CA TRP A 80 8.59 -2.96 6.76
C TRP A 80 8.33 -3.72 8.06
N ASP A 81 7.28 -4.53 8.14
CA ASP A 81 6.95 -5.32 9.31
C ASP A 81 7.99 -6.43 9.59
N LEU A 82 8.77 -6.88 8.59
CA LEU A 82 9.94 -7.75 8.82
C LEU A 82 11.10 -7.04 9.53
N PHE A 83 11.21 -5.72 9.38
CA PHE A 83 12.29 -4.91 9.95
C PHE A 83 11.83 -4.00 11.09
N GLY A 84 10.52 -3.92 11.31
CA GLY A 84 9.83 -3.02 12.21
C GLY A 84 9.13 -3.75 13.36
N PRO A 85 8.13 -3.13 13.99
CA PRO A 85 7.44 -3.68 15.15
C PRO A 85 6.29 -4.66 14.81
N GLY A 86 6.01 -4.87 13.52
CA GLY A 86 4.89 -5.70 13.05
C GLY A 86 5.25 -7.18 12.87
N GLN A 87 4.30 -7.95 12.35
CA GLN A 87 4.51 -9.31 11.86
C GLN A 87 4.04 -9.35 10.42
N ALA A 88 4.91 -9.77 9.49
CA ALA A 88 4.51 -9.94 8.11
C ALA A 88 3.51 -11.12 8.02
N GLU A 89 2.30 -10.85 7.57
CA GLU A 89 1.22 -11.83 7.50
C GLU A 89 0.74 -12.02 6.06
N TRP A 90 0.89 -13.24 5.54
CA TRP A 90 0.39 -13.59 4.20
C TRP A 90 -1.11 -13.30 4.01
N SER A 91 -1.89 -13.35 5.09
CA SER A 91 -3.32 -13.06 5.08
C SER A 91 -3.63 -11.56 4.96
N ASP A 92 -2.71 -10.66 5.32
CA ASP A 92 -2.82 -9.22 5.03
C ASP A 92 -2.58 -8.93 3.55
N LEU A 93 -1.56 -9.56 2.96
CA LEU A 93 -1.30 -9.45 1.53
C LEU A 93 -2.47 -10.01 0.69
N GLU A 94 -3.12 -11.09 1.14
CA GLU A 94 -4.36 -11.57 0.51
C GLU A 94 -5.48 -10.52 0.60
N ALA A 95 -5.67 -9.91 1.78
CA ALA A 95 -6.68 -8.88 1.96
C ALA A 95 -6.42 -7.65 1.08
N ASP A 96 -5.17 -7.25 0.91
CA ASP A 96 -4.76 -6.20 -0.01
C ASP A 96 -5.08 -6.56 -1.46
N GLY A 97 -4.77 -7.80 -1.88
CA GLY A 97 -5.13 -8.33 -3.19
C GLY A 97 -6.65 -8.30 -3.46
N ARG A 98 -7.47 -8.66 -2.47
CA ARG A 98 -8.94 -8.53 -2.56
C ARG A 98 -9.37 -7.08 -2.70
N GLY A 99 -8.74 -6.19 -1.94
CA GLY A 99 -8.94 -4.75 -2.03
C GLY A 99 -8.69 -4.22 -3.44
N ILE A 100 -7.55 -4.57 -4.03
CA ILE A 100 -7.18 -4.18 -5.40
C ILE A 100 -8.23 -4.67 -6.40
N PHE A 101 -8.63 -5.94 -6.30
CA PHE A 101 -9.64 -6.51 -7.16
C PHE A 101 -10.98 -5.76 -7.10
N PHE A 102 -11.42 -5.36 -5.89
CA PHE A 102 -12.59 -4.50 -5.74
C PHE A 102 -12.35 -3.10 -6.30
N GLY A 103 -11.18 -2.52 -6.05
CA GLY A 103 -10.76 -1.20 -6.53
C GLY A 103 -10.83 -1.04 -8.05
N VAL A 104 -10.42 -2.06 -8.80
CA VAL A 104 -10.52 -2.09 -10.28
C VAL A 104 -11.99 -2.09 -10.75
N ARG A 105 -12.91 -2.62 -9.94
CA ARG A 105 -14.32 -2.82 -10.31
C ARG A 105 -15.27 -1.76 -9.79
N VAL A 106 -14.92 -1.09 -8.69
CA VAL A 106 -15.67 0.08 -8.24
C VAL A 106 -15.46 1.19 -9.26
N GLY A 107 -16.53 1.56 -9.96
CA GLY A 107 -16.45 2.64 -10.94
C GLY A 107 -16.04 3.97 -10.29
N ILE A 108 -15.43 4.85 -11.06
CA ILE A 108 -15.01 6.18 -10.60
C ILE A 108 -16.25 6.98 -10.19
N GLY A 109 -16.33 7.41 -8.92
CA GLY A 109 -17.40 8.28 -8.47
C GLY A 109 -17.59 8.38 -6.96
N ARG A 110 -18.51 9.25 -6.55
CA ARG A 110 -18.80 9.63 -5.15
C ARG A 110 -19.20 8.46 -4.23
N LYS A 111 -19.48 7.27 -4.77
CA LYS A 111 -19.87 6.07 -4.03
C LYS A 111 -18.76 5.02 -3.93
N ALA A 112 -17.62 5.20 -4.60
CA ALA A 112 -16.55 4.21 -4.67
C ALA A 112 -16.04 3.81 -3.28
N ASP A 113 -15.79 4.78 -2.39
CA ASP A 113 -15.34 4.47 -1.02
C ASP A 113 -16.36 3.65 -0.22
N ARG A 114 -17.64 3.99 -0.33
CA ARG A 114 -18.69 3.22 0.34
C ARG A 114 -18.78 1.79 -0.21
N GLN A 115 -18.61 1.63 -1.52
CA GLN A 115 -18.59 0.31 -2.16
C GLN A 115 -17.38 -0.51 -1.69
N CYS A 116 -16.18 0.07 -1.66
CA CYS A 116 -14.98 -0.56 -1.11
C CYS A 116 -15.22 -1.07 0.32
N ILE A 117 -15.73 -0.21 1.21
CA ILE A 117 -16.01 -0.59 2.60
C ILE A 117 -17.01 -1.74 2.67
N ASN A 118 -18.11 -1.65 1.92
CA ASN A 118 -19.17 -2.66 1.98
C ASN A 118 -18.69 -4.01 1.44
N LEU A 119 -17.94 -4.02 0.34
CA LEU A 119 -17.37 -5.23 -0.24
C LEU A 119 -16.37 -5.87 0.72
N CYS A 120 -15.43 -5.10 1.27
CA CYS A 120 -14.46 -5.62 2.24
C CYS A 120 -15.13 -6.14 3.52
N LYS A 121 -16.15 -5.45 4.05
CA LYS A 121 -16.92 -5.94 5.20
C LYS A 121 -17.70 -7.22 4.91
N SER A 122 -18.13 -7.45 3.67
CA SER A 122 -18.84 -8.69 3.32
C SER A 122 -17.96 -9.93 3.30
N ILE A 123 -16.65 -9.78 3.04
CA ILE A 123 -15.70 -10.90 2.98
C ILE A 123 -14.84 -11.02 4.25
N TYR A 124 -14.70 -9.93 5.00
CA TYR A 124 -14.10 -9.90 6.33
C TYR A 124 -15.12 -9.38 7.36
N PRO A 125 -16.26 -10.08 7.54
CA PRO A 125 -17.23 -9.71 8.57
C PRO A 125 -16.51 -9.68 9.93
N GLY A 126 -16.78 -8.63 10.70
CA GLY A 126 -16.03 -8.25 11.90
C GLY A 126 -15.65 -9.40 12.84
N GLY A 127 -14.34 -9.58 13.04
CA GLY A 127 -13.67 -9.96 14.30
C GLY A 127 -14.20 -11.21 14.98
#